data_AF-A0A9W4XG01-F1
#
_entry.id   AF-A0A9W4XG01-F1
#
_cell.length_a   1.000
_cell.length_b   1.000
_cell.length_c   1.000
_cell.angle_alpha   90.00
_cell.angle_beta   90.00
_cell.angle_gamma   90.00
#
_symmetry.space_group_name_H-M   'P 1'
#
loop_
_entity.id
_entity.type
_entity.pdbx_description
1 polymer ?
#
loop_
_entity_poly.entity_id
_entity_poly.type
_entity_poly.pdbx_seq_one_letter_code
_entity_poly.pdbx_strand_id
1 'polypeptide(L)'
;MPYSQEQLNTYKAVTIITLLLSIYGSLKYTGVPEGSLAHTPFSAANWLLFIYWGILYLWQIIFTIQTFFPDEYRLSIISIIGWHFPIFNILIYIWSELFTNGHYFWSLIFLILNFFNLLALYFNHKTFTVRPIHNWLLIHIPLVAMPLSWVVFAIFWNGAVLFNIHKLWGRILANVFIWEFLLVPGIHLLLFNDWGVGFSTSFLMFALGWGQLGTKVFALQWIFAFVISGILAVWSFIAMIVGSARQYTGENAPLLIVEEGNNGGVDPRPSNA
;
A
#
# COMPACT_ATOMS: atom_id res chain seq x y z
N MET A 1 -22.83 -2.69 10.95
CA MET A 1 -23.12 -3.34 12.25
C MET A 1 -21.79 -3.56 12.94
N PRO A 2 -21.58 -3.06 14.17
CA PRO A 2 -20.35 -3.34 14.92
C PRO A 2 -20.18 -4.84 15.15
N TYR A 3 -18.93 -5.31 15.16
CA TYR A 3 -18.64 -6.74 15.38
C TYR A 3 -19.15 -7.21 16.75
N SER A 4 -19.71 -8.42 16.78
CA SER A 4 -19.88 -9.15 18.04
C SER A 4 -18.51 -9.45 18.67
N GLN A 5 -18.48 -9.72 19.98
CA GLN A 5 -17.23 -10.07 20.66
C GLN A 5 -16.53 -11.28 20.04
N GLU A 6 -17.32 -12.26 19.60
CA GLU A 6 -16.82 -13.46 18.92
C GLU A 6 -16.20 -13.11 17.55
N GLN A 7 -16.87 -12.27 16.76
CA GLN A 7 -16.35 -11.81 15.47
C GLN A 7 -15.05 -11.01 15.64
N LEU A 8 -14.98 -10.15 16.66
CA LEU A 8 -13.77 -9.38 16.97
C LEU A 8 -12.62 -10.31 17.40
N ASN A 9 -12.88 -11.31 18.23
CA ASN A 9 -11.87 -12.29 18.63
C ASN A 9 -11.36 -13.11 17.45
N THR A 10 -12.28 -13.50 16.55
CA THR A 10 -11.95 -14.19 15.30
C THR A 10 -11.06 -13.33 14.42
N TYR A 11 -11.45 -12.07 14.20
CA TYR A 11 -10.68 -11.11 13.43
C TYR A 11 -9.26 -10.92 14.01
N LYS A 12 -9.12 -10.77 15.32
CA LYS A 12 -7.81 -10.67 16.00
C LYS A 12 -6.93 -11.88 15.73
N ALA A 13 -7.46 -13.09 15.93
CA ALA A 13 -6.72 -14.34 15.72
C ALA A 13 -6.28 -14.50 14.27
N VAL A 14 -7.21 -14.31 13.31
CA VAL A 14 -6.93 -14.42 11.88
C VAL A 14 -5.91 -13.36 11.45
N THR A 15 -6.03 -12.14 11.94
CA THR A 15 -5.10 -11.05 11.63
C THR A 15 -3.68 -11.37 12.08
N ILE A 16 -3.49 -11.87 13.30
CA ILE A 16 -2.17 -12.27 13.80
C ILE A 16 -1.58 -13.40 12.95
N ILE A 17 -2.35 -14.47 12.72
CA ILE A 17 -1.87 -15.64 11.97
C ILE A 17 -1.45 -15.24 10.56
N THR A 18 -2.30 -14.48 9.87
CA THR A 18 -2.03 -14.07 8.49
C THR A 18 -0.85 -13.11 8.42
N LEU A 19 -0.70 -12.17 9.35
CA LEU A 19 0.46 -11.28 9.42
C LEU A 19 1.77 -12.06 9.60
N LEU A 20 1.79 -13.05 10.50
CA LEU A 20 2.97 -13.92 10.70
C LEU A 20 3.32 -14.70 9.43
N LEU A 21 2.31 -15.24 8.73
CA LEU A 21 2.51 -15.92 7.44
C LEU A 21 3.08 -14.98 6.37
N SER A 22 2.56 -13.75 6.29
CA SER A 22 3.07 -12.72 5.37
C SER A 22 4.53 -12.40 5.65
N ILE A 23 4.89 -12.16 6.93
CA ILE A 23 6.28 -11.90 7.34
C ILE A 23 7.19 -13.07 6.97
N TYR A 24 6.79 -14.30 7.31
CA TYR A 24 7.54 -15.50 6.97
C TYR A 24 7.75 -15.64 5.46
N GLY A 25 6.69 -15.47 4.66
CA GLY A 25 6.77 -15.46 3.20
C GLY A 25 7.73 -14.39 2.70
N SER A 26 7.66 -13.17 3.23
CA SER A 26 8.53 -12.07 2.80
C SER A 26 10.02 -12.29 3.12
N LEU A 27 10.33 -12.91 4.26
CA LEU A 27 11.70 -13.30 4.61
C LEU A 27 12.23 -14.46 3.75
N LYS A 28 11.35 -15.27 3.16
CA LYS A 28 11.76 -16.38 2.29
C LYS A 28 12.21 -15.89 0.91
N TYR A 29 11.57 -14.86 0.34
CA TYR A 29 11.93 -14.40 -1.01
C TYR A 29 13.14 -13.46 -1.04
N THR A 30 13.63 -12.96 0.10
CA THR A 30 14.92 -12.26 0.19
C THR A 30 16.06 -13.22 -0.18
N GLY A 31 16.24 -13.48 -1.47
CA GLY A 31 17.19 -14.47 -2.00
C GLY A 31 16.84 -15.12 -3.35
N VAL A 32 15.70 -14.84 -3.99
CA VAL A 32 15.27 -15.51 -5.24
C VAL A 32 14.72 -14.45 -6.22
N PRO A 33 14.96 -14.50 -7.55
CA PRO A 33 15.55 -15.58 -8.36
C PRO A 33 17.08 -15.59 -8.44
N GLU A 34 17.67 -16.75 -8.73
CA GLU A 34 19.11 -16.91 -9.01
C GLU A 34 19.45 -16.71 -10.50
N GLY A 35 20.74 -16.48 -10.80
CA GLY A 35 21.25 -16.41 -12.17
C GLY A 35 20.65 -15.26 -13.00
N SER A 36 20.32 -15.53 -14.27
CA SER A 36 19.78 -14.50 -15.19
C SER A 36 18.38 -14.00 -14.81
N LEU A 37 17.65 -14.76 -14.00
CA LEU A 37 16.32 -14.38 -13.51
C LEU A 37 16.40 -13.36 -12.36
N ALA A 38 17.55 -13.30 -11.66
CA ALA A 38 17.82 -12.30 -10.62
C ALA A 38 17.85 -10.87 -11.18
N HIS A 39 18.29 -10.73 -12.43
CA HIS A 39 18.65 -9.46 -13.05
C HIS A 39 17.67 -9.07 -14.15
N THR A 40 16.47 -8.67 -13.73
CA THR A 40 15.48 -8.04 -14.60
C THR A 40 15.61 -6.52 -14.55
N PRO A 41 15.06 -5.77 -15.53
CA PRO A 41 14.96 -4.32 -15.49
C PRO A 41 14.18 -3.76 -14.27
N PHE A 42 13.36 -4.59 -13.62
CA PHE A 42 12.58 -4.20 -12.45
C PHE A 42 13.14 -4.77 -11.14
N SER A 43 14.35 -5.34 -11.18
CA SER A 43 15.03 -5.81 -9.96
C SER A 43 15.55 -4.63 -9.15
N ALA A 44 15.07 -4.51 -7.91
CA ALA A 44 15.50 -3.50 -6.95
C ALA A 44 16.60 -4.02 -6.01
N ALA A 45 17.24 -3.11 -5.28
CA ALA A 45 18.23 -3.46 -4.29
C ALA A 45 17.59 -4.17 -3.08
N ASN A 46 18.00 -5.41 -2.83
CA ASN A 46 17.42 -6.25 -1.77
C ASN A 46 17.46 -5.60 -0.38
N TRP A 47 18.55 -4.90 -0.03
CA TRP A 47 18.66 -4.24 1.28
C TRP A 47 17.68 -3.06 1.45
N LEU A 48 17.36 -2.34 0.37
CA LEU A 48 16.33 -1.29 0.40
C LEU A 48 14.93 -1.92 0.48
N LEU A 49 14.68 -3.00 -0.26
CA LEU A 49 13.42 -3.75 -0.12
C LEU A 49 13.23 -4.28 1.31
N PHE A 50 14.30 -4.76 1.95
CA PHE A 50 14.27 -5.18 3.35
C PHE A 50 13.84 -4.04 4.29
N ILE A 51 14.36 -2.83 4.08
CA ILE A 51 13.93 -1.63 4.83
C ILE A 51 12.44 -1.33 4.59
N TYR A 52 11.99 -1.37 3.33
CA TYR A 52 10.59 -1.14 2.96
C TYR A 52 9.65 -2.09 3.71
N TRP A 53 9.96 -3.38 3.69
CA TRP A 53 9.18 -4.40 4.38
C TRP A 53 9.26 -4.28 5.89
N GLY A 54 10.43 -3.95 6.44
CA GLY A 54 10.58 -3.69 7.88
C GLY A 54 9.68 -2.55 8.36
N ILE A 55 9.62 -1.45 7.61
CA ILE A 55 8.73 -0.31 7.92
C ILE A 55 7.26 -0.72 7.76
N LEU A 56 6.89 -1.39 6.66
CA LEU A 56 5.52 -1.86 6.43
C LEU A 56 5.05 -2.75 7.58
N TYR A 57 5.83 -3.77 7.94
CA TYR A 57 5.46 -4.70 8.98
C TYR A 57 5.44 -4.06 10.37
N LEU A 58 6.33 -3.11 10.65
CA LEU A 58 6.26 -2.34 11.89
C LEU A 58 4.91 -1.62 12.01
N TRP A 59 4.47 -0.92 10.95
CA TRP A 59 3.17 -0.25 10.96
C TRP A 59 1.98 -1.23 11.03
N GLN A 60 2.07 -2.38 10.35
CA GLN A 60 1.03 -3.41 10.39
C GLN A 60 0.92 -4.09 11.77
N ILE A 61 2.04 -4.25 12.48
CA ILE A 61 2.06 -4.71 13.88
C ILE A 61 1.38 -3.68 14.77
N ILE A 62 1.71 -2.39 14.62
CA ILE A 62 1.07 -1.31 15.38
C ILE A 62 -0.46 -1.31 15.14
N PHE A 63 -0.89 -1.40 13.87
CA PHE A 63 -2.31 -1.52 13.53
C PHE A 63 -2.96 -2.73 14.20
N THR A 64 -2.31 -3.89 14.17
CA THR A 64 -2.81 -5.12 14.81
C THR A 64 -2.94 -4.94 16.33
N ILE A 65 -1.96 -4.31 16.99
CA ILE A 65 -2.01 -4.02 18.43
C ILE A 65 -3.21 -3.13 18.76
N GLN A 66 -3.54 -2.15 17.91
CA GLN A 66 -4.68 -1.26 18.14
C GLN A 66 -6.03 -1.98 18.18
N THR A 67 -6.15 -3.13 17.53
CA THR A 67 -7.37 -3.96 17.57
C THR A 67 -7.63 -4.52 18.99
N PHE A 68 -6.61 -4.60 19.84
CA PHE A 68 -6.73 -5.03 21.24
C PHE A 68 -7.20 -3.93 22.18
N PHE A 69 -7.10 -2.67 21.75
CA PHE A 69 -7.59 -1.49 22.48
C PHE A 69 -8.59 -0.71 21.61
N PRO A 70 -9.76 -1.31 21.29
CA PRO A 70 -10.72 -0.68 20.40
C PRO A 70 -11.57 0.35 21.14
N ASP A 71 -11.75 1.52 20.51
CA ASP A 71 -12.81 2.47 20.82
C ASP A 71 -13.95 2.33 19.78
N GLU A 72 -15.08 3.00 19.98
CA GLU A 72 -16.24 2.89 19.08
C GLU A 72 -15.89 3.24 17.62
N TYR A 73 -15.06 4.27 17.44
CA TYR A 73 -14.58 4.70 16.14
C TYR A 73 -13.73 3.61 15.46
N ARG A 74 -12.77 3.01 16.17
CA ARG A 74 -11.92 1.93 15.67
C ARG A 74 -12.72 0.69 15.33
N LEU A 75 -13.71 0.31 16.15
CA LEU A 75 -14.61 -0.80 15.84
C LEU A 75 -15.40 -0.54 14.56
N SER A 76 -15.89 0.68 14.38
CA SER A 76 -16.60 1.06 13.16
C SER A 76 -15.72 0.89 11.92
N ILE A 77 -14.46 1.32 11.99
CA ILE A 77 -13.51 1.18 10.87
C ILE A 77 -13.17 -0.29 10.64
N ILE A 78 -12.76 -1.02 11.68
CA ILE A 78 -12.38 -2.44 11.56
C ILE A 78 -13.53 -3.28 10.99
N SER A 79 -14.79 -2.94 11.31
CA SER A 79 -15.96 -3.63 10.75
C SER A 79 -16.17 -3.41 9.25
N ILE A 80 -15.68 -2.30 8.71
CA ILE A 80 -15.83 -1.95 7.29
C ILE A 80 -14.64 -2.45 6.48
N ILE A 81 -13.41 -2.22 6.96
CA ILE A 81 -12.20 -2.45 6.17
C ILE A 81 -11.34 -3.62 6.63
N GLY A 82 -11.63 -4.20 7.80
CA GLY A 82 -10.72 -5.12 8.49
C GLY A 82 -10.33 -6.32 7.64
N TRP A 83 -11.28 -6.98 6.96
CA TRP A 83 -11.01 -8.22 6.23
C TRP A 83 -10.06 -8.08 5.04
N HIS A 84 -9.92 -6.88 4.47
CA HIS A 84 -8.94 -6.64 3.42
C HIS A 84 -7.50 -6.88 3.89
N PHE A 85 -7.21 -6.67 5.19
CA PHE A 85 -5.87 -6.81 5.75
C PHE A 85 -5.42 -8.28 5.86
N PRO A 86 -6.18 -9.20 6.49
CA PRO A 86 -5.87 -10.62 6.44
C PRO A 86 -5.81 -11.19 5.02
N ILE A 87 -6.71 -10.75 4.12
CA ILE A 87 -6.69 -11.15 2.71
C ILE A 87 -5.36 -10.73 2.07
N PHE A 88 -4.96 -9.46 2.24
CA PHE A 88 -3.67 -8.98 1.73
C PHE A 88 -2.51 -9.86 2.21
N ASN A 89 -2.47 -10.16 3.51
CA ASN A 89 -1.41 -10.95 4.11
C ASN A 89 -1.33 -12.38 3.56
N ILE A 90 -2.48 -13.06 3.40
CA ILE A 90 -2.53 -14.39 2.81
C ILE A 90 -2.08 -14.36 1.36
N LEU A 91 -2.55 -13.38 0.57
CA LEU A 91 -2.20 -13.28 -0.85
C LEU A 91 -0.70 -12.97 -1.04
N ILE A 92 -0.10 -12.15 -0.19
CA ILE A 92 1.36 -11.93 -0.16
C ILE A 92 2.11 -13.21 0.19
N TYR A 93 1.66 -13.95 1.21
CA TYR A 93 2.27 -15.22 1.58
C TYR A 93 2.24 -16.22 0.43
N ILE A 94 1.07 -16.44 -0.19
CA ILE A 94 0.91 -17.36 -1.32
C ILE A 94 1.75 -16.90 -2.51
N TRP A 95 1.75 -15.59 -2.82
CA TRP A 95 2.62 -15.04 -3.86
C TRP A 95 4.08 -15.40 -3.61
N SER A 96 4.59 -15.17 -2.40
CA SER A 96 5.99 -15.43 -2.07
C SER A 96 6.34 -16.91 -2.19
N GLU A 97 5.48 -17.80 -1.69
CA GLU A 97 5.66 -19.24 -1.84
C GLU A 97 5.70 -19.67 -3.31
N LEU A 98 4.76 -19.19 -4.14
CA LEU A 98 4.76 -19.51 -5.56
C LEU A 98 5.97 -18.94 -6.29
N PHE A 99 6.35 -17.70 -5.98
CA PHE A 99 7.46 -17.00 -6.63
C PHE A 99 8.80 -17.66 -6.32
N THR A 100 9.05 -18.00 -5.04
CA THR A 100 10.28 -18.66 -4.61
C THR A 100 10.43 -20.07 -5.16
N ASN A 101 9.32 -20.78 -5.39
CA ASN A 101 9.31 -22.09 -6.02
C ASN A 101 9.29 -22.05 -7.56
N GLY A 102 9.41 -20.86 -8.18
CA GLY A 102 9.49 -20.71 -9.64
C GLY A 102 8.15 -20.75 -10.39
N HIS A 103 7.02 -20.75 -9.69
CA HIS A 103 5.68 -20.71 -10.28
C HIS A 103 5.24 -19.28 -10.65
N TYR A 104 6.04 -18.60 -11.49
CA TYR A 104 5.93 -17.16 -11.76
C TYR A 104 4.60 -16.70 -12.35
N PHE A 105 3.90 -17.56 -13.09
CA PHE A 105 2.59 -17.26 -13.66
C PHE A 105 1.52 -17.22 -12.56
N TRP A 106 1.50 -18.24 -11.71
CA TRP A 106 0.56 -18.31 -10.60
C TRP A 106 0.83 -17.22 -9.56
N SER A 107 2.10 -16.96 -9.25
CA SER A 107 2.46 -15.86 -8.35
C SER A 107 1.92 -14.52 -8.88
N LEU A 108 2.03 -14.26 -10.19
CA LEU A 108 1.48 -13.04 -10.80
C LEU A 108 -0.04 -12.93 -10.64
N ILE A 109 -0.79 -14.04 -10.79
CA ILE A 109 -2.24 -14.06 -10.57
C ILE A 109 -2.58 -13.64 -9.14
N PHE A 110 -1.86 -14.15 -8.13
CA PHE A 110 -2.10 -13.79 -6.73
C PHE A 110 -1.78 -12.31 -6.44
N LEU A 111 -0.77 -11.73 -7.10
CA LEU A 111 -0.55 -10.28 -7.03
C LEU A 111 -1.69 -9.48 -7.63
N ILE A 112 -2.22 -9.90 -8.79
CA ILE A 112 -3.35 -9.22 -9.44
C ILE A 112 -4.61 -9.29 -8.56
N LEU A 113 -4.89 -10.43 -7.94
CA LEU A 113 -5.98 -10.56 -6.98
C LEU A 113 -5.78 -9.60 -5.79
N ASN A 114 -4.55 -9.50 -5.29
CA ASN A 114 -4.24 -8.60 -4.18
C ASN A 114 -4.35 -7.13 -4.59
N PHE A 115 -4.00 -6.79 -5.83
CA PHE A 115 -4.18 -5.46 -6.38
C PHE A 115 -5.65 -5.05 -6.36
N PHE A 116 -6.56 -5.91 -6.81
CA PHE A 116 -8.00 -5.61 -6.75
C PHE A 116 -8.54 -5.54 -5.31
N ASN A 117 -8.04 -6.38 -4.39
CA ASN A 117 -8.35 -6.27 -2.96
C ASN A 117 -7.98 -4.88 -2.41
N LEU A 118 -6.80 -4.36 -2.77
CA LEU A 118 -6.33 -3.05 -2.35
C LEU A 118 -7.03 -1.90 -3.08
N LEU A 119 -7.39 -2.05 -4.36
CA LEU A 119 -8.21 -1.06 -5.08
C LEU A 119 -9.61 -0.93 -4.47
N ALA A 120 -10.23 -2.06 -4.09
CA ALA A 120 -11.50 -2.03 -3.38
C ALA A 120 -11.35 -1.28 -2.05
N LEU A 121 -10.29 -1.57 -1.30
CA LEU A 121 -9.98 -0.87 -0.05
C LEU A 121 -9.69 0.64 -0.26
N TYR A 122 -9.07 1.00 -1.38
CA TYR A 122 -8.79 2.39 -1.73
C TYR A 122 -10.06 3.15 -2.13
N PHE A 123 -10.80 2.65 -3.13
CA PHE A 123 -11.88 3.39 -3.78
C PHE A 123 -13.26 3.19 -3.14
N ASN A 124 -13.58 1.97 -2.70
CA ASN A 124 -14.90 1.69 -2.11
C ASN A 124 -14.97 2.18 -0.66
N HIS A 125 -13.88 2.00 0.08
CA HIS A 125 -13.80 2.39 1.48
C HIS A 125 -13.11 3.74 1.71
N LYS A 126 -12.63 4.40 0.64
CA LYS A 126 -12.07 5.77 0.65
C LYS A 126 -11.07 6.00 1.77
N THR A 127 -10.19 5.03 2.02
CA THR A 127 -9.25 5.07 3.16
C THR A 127 -8.33 6.29 3.14
N PHE A 128 -8.08 6.89 1.97
CA PHE A 128 -7.33 8.14 1.82
C PHE A 128 -8.01 9.34 2.51
N THR A 129 -9.32 9.26 2.78
CA THR A 129 -10.09 10.28 3.52
C THR A 129 -10.16 10.01 5.01
N VAL A 130 -9.51 8.97 5.55
CA VAL A 130 -9.49 8.72 7.00
C VAL A 130 -8.92 9.96 7.72
N ARG A 131 -9.60 10.37 8.78
CA ARG A 131 -9.24 11.50 9.63
C ARG A 131 -9.47 11.14 11.08
N PRO A 132 -8.75 11.77 12.01
CA PRO A 132 -7.61 12.70 11.83
C PRO A 132 -6.34 12.06 11.26
N ILE A 133 -5.30 12.86 11.00
CA ILE A 133 -4.06 12.42 10.32
C ILE A 133 -3.37 11.24 11.01
N HIS A 134 -3.42 11.13 12.33
CA HIS A 134 -2.83 9.99 13.04
C HIS A 134 -3.56 8.68 12.70
N ASN A 135 -4.88 8.70 12.57
CA ASN A 135 -5.65 7.53 12.14
C ASN A 135 -5.35 7.20 10.68
N TRP A 136 -5.15 8.21 9.84
CA TRP A 136 -4.72 8.01 8.46
C TRP A 136 -3.34 7.32 8.39
N LEU A 137 -2.38 7.75 9.21
CA LEU A 137 -1.06 7.11 9.34
C LEU A 137 -1.17 5.66 9.85
N LEU A 138 -2.07 5.40 10.78
CA LEU A 138 -2.20 4.09 11.43
C LEU A 138 -3.04 3.09 10.62
N ILE A 139 -3.91 3.58 9.75
CA ILE A 139 -4.84 2.75 8.97
C ILE A 139 -4.44 2.75 7.50
N HIS A 140 -4.45 3.92 6.87
CA HIS A 140 -4.30 4.00 5.42
C HIS A 140 -2.87 3.66 4.96
N ILE A 141 -1.83 4.13 5.66
CA ILE A 141 -0.44 3.79 5.28
C ILE A 141 -0.16 2.27 5.31
N PRO A 142 -0.37 1.56 6.44
CA PRO A 142 -0.04 0.13 6.52
C PRO A 142 -0.98 -0.81 5.76
N LEU A 143 -2.23 -0.42 5.54
CA LEU A 143 -3.22 -1.30 4.89
C LEU A 143 -3.36 -1.02 3.39
N VAL A 144 -3.01 0.19 2.93
CA VAL A 144 -3.32 0.64 1.57
C VAL A 144 -2.12 1.21 0.88
N ALA A 145 -1.56 2.32 1.34
CA ALA A 145 -0.57 3.06 0.55
C ALA A 145 0.69 2.23 0.27
N MET A 146 1.33 1.69 1.32
CA MET A 146 2.52 0.86 1.16
C MET A 146 2.19 -0.51 0.52
N PRO A 147 1.14 -1.23 0.94
CA PRO A 147 0.69 -2.44 0.24
C PRO A 147 0.45 -2.26 -1.26
N LEU A 148 -0.23 -1.19 -1.67
CA LEU A 148 -0.59 -0.93 -3.06
C LEU A 148 0.65 -0.63 -3.90
N SER A 149 1.53 0.25 -3.41
CA SER A 149 2.80 0.54 -4.08
C SER A 149 3.65 -0.71 -4.27
N TRP A 150 3.71 -1.58 -3.24
CA TRP A 150 4.43 -2.85 -3.34
C TRP A 150 3.79 -3.78 -4.37
N VAL A 151 2.48 -3.99 -4.32
CA VAL A 151 1.81 -4.93 -5.22
C VAL A 151 1.95 -4.48 -6.68
N VAL A 152 1.80 -3.18 -6.97
CA VAL A 152 2.05 -2.65 -8.32
C VAL A 152 3.50 -2.92 -8.72
N PHE A 153 4.47 -2.61 -7.87
CA PHE A 153 5.88 -2.91 -8.12
C PHE A 153 6.14 -4.39 -8.40
N ALA A 154 5.60 -5.26 -7.56
CA ALA A 154 5.76 -6.70 -7.65
C ALA A 154 5.11 -7.28 -8.92
N ILE A 155 4.01 -6.70 -9.42
CA ILE A 155 3.40 -7.12 -10.70
C ILE A 155 4.38 -6.94 -11.86
N PHE A 156 5.02 -5.76 -11.96
CA PHE A 156 6.01 -5.50 -13.01
C PHE A 156 7.26 -6.36 -12.81
N TRP A 157 7.75 -6.49 -11.57
CA TRP A 157 8.92 -7.32 -11.28
C TRP A 157 8.67 -8.80 -11.60
N ASN A 158 7.59 -9.38 -11.10
CA ASN A 158 7.21 -10.76 -11.36
C ASN A 158 6.90 -11.00 -12.84
N GLY A 159 6.25 -10.06 -13.52
CA GLY A 159 6.04 -10.13 -14.97
C GLY A 159 7.36 -10.17 -15.73
N ALA A 160 8.33 -9.36 -15.34
CA ALA A 160 9.66 -9.36 -15.96
C ALA A 160 10.42 -10.67 -15.75
N VAL A 161 10.27 -11.30 -14.59
CA VAL A 161 10.80 -12.64 -14.30
C VAL A 161 10.10 -13.70 -15.15
N LEU A 162 8.77 -13.70 -15.17
CA LEU A 162 7.95 -14.66 -15.94
C LEU A 162 8.31 -14.66 -17.43
N PHE A 163 8.42 -13.48 -18.04
CA PHE A 163 8.71 -13.33 -19.47
C PHE A 163 10.20 -13.32 -19.80
N ASN A 164 11.09 -13.61 -18.83
CA ASN A 164 12.53 -13.65 -19.07
C ASN A 164 13.04 -12.35 -19.73
N ILE A 165 12.61 -11.20 -19.22
CA ILE A 165 12.91 -9.88 -19.78
C ILE A 165 14.36 -9.51 -19.44
N HIS A 166 15.32 -10.02 -20.21
CA HIS A 166 16.75 -9.67 -20.07
C HIS A 166 17.42 -9.28 -21.40
N LYS A 167 16.74 -9.49 -22.53
CA LYS A 167 17.21 -9.16 -23.89
C LYS A 167 16.82 -7.72 -24.31
N LEU A 168 17.41 -7.23 -25.41
CA LEU A 168 17.26 -5.85 -25.89
C LEU A 168 15.79 -5.37 -25.97
N TRP A 169 14.91 -6.13 -26.63
CA TRP A 169 13.49 -5.78 -26.76
C TRP A 169 12.77 -5.68 -25.42
N GLY A 170 13.07 -6.60 -24.50
CA GLY A 170 12.53 -6.57 -23.15
C GLY A 170 12.95 -5.31 -22.38
N ARG A 171 14.19 -4.85 -22.58
CA ARG A 171 14.69 -3.61 -21.98
C ARG A 171 14.04 -2.35 -22.57
N ILE A 172 13.76 -2.33 -23.88
CA ILE A 172 13.02 -1.24 -24.51
C ILE A 172 11.62 -1.12 -23.89
N LEU A 173 10.90 -2.24 -23.78
CA LEU A 173 9.58 -2.25 -23.14
C LEU A 173 9.66 -1.83 -21.67
N ALA A 174 10.65 -2.30 -20.92
CA ALA A 174 10.84 -1.91 -19.53
C ALA A 174 11.08 -0.40 -19.35
N ASN A 175 11.86 0.22 -20.25
CA ASN A 175 12.11 1.66 -20.25
C ASN A 175 10.84 2.48 -20.52
N VAL A 176 9.84 1.93 -21.22
CA VAL A 176 8.53 2.57 -21.42
C VAL A 176 7.65 2.34 -20.20
N PHE A 177 7.52 1.09 -19.76
CA PHE A 177 6.66 0.71 -18.65
C PHE A 177 7.09 1.26 -17.29
N ILE A 178 8.36 1.64 -17.10
CA ILE A 178 8.81 2.25 -15.84
C ILE A 178 8.06 3.55 -15.53
N TRP A 179 7.59 4.27 -16.55
CA TRP A 179 6.84 5.53 -16.36
C TRP A 179 5.45 5.33 -15.77
N GLU A 180 4.91 4.12 -15.76
CA GLU A 180 3.69 3.79 -15.00
C GLU A 180 3.88 4.04 -13.50
N PHE A 181 5.12 3.89 -13.00
CA PHE A 181 5.47 4.24 -11.63
C PHE A 181 5.54 5.75 -11.37
N LEU A 182 5.40 6.59 -12.39
CA LEU A 182 5.13 8.03 -12.21
C LEU A 182 3.65 8.33 -12.41
N LEU A 183 3.06 7.79 -13.48
CA LEU A 183 1.69 8.09 -13.88
C LEU A 183 0.68 7.64 -12.82
N VAL A 184 0.73 6.37 -12.41
CA VAL A 184 -0.23 5.78 -11.47
C VAL A 184 -0.19 6.48 -10.10
N PRO A 185 0.95 6.54 -9.38
CA PRO A 185 1.01 7.27 -8.11
C PRO A 185 0.82 8.79 -8.27
N GLY A 186 1.20 9.36 -9.42
CA GLY A 186 0.95 10.76 -9.75
C GLY A 186 -0.55 11.09 -9.81
N ILE A 187 -1.37 10.19 -10.34
CA ILE A 187 -2.84 10.31 -10.30
C ILE A 187 -3.34 10.28 -8.85
N HIS A 188 -2.78 9.42 -8.00
CA HIS A 188 -3.17 9.32 -6.59
C HIS A 188 -2.84 10.60 -5.81
N LEU A 189 -1.64 11.15 -6.07
CA LEU A 189 -1.20 12.45 -5.54
C LEU A 189 -2.08 13.61 -6.03
N LEU A 190 -2.29 13.72 -7.34
CA LEU A 190 -2.99 14.85 -7.95
C LEU A 190 -4.47 14.90 -7.55
N LEU A 191 -5.17 13.76 -7.62
CA LEU A 191 -6.63 13.72 -7.48
C LEU A 191 -7.08 13.52 -6.04
N PHE A 192 -6.29 12.81 -5.22
CA PHE A 192 -6.69 12.43 -3.86
C PHE A 192 -5.78 13.01 -2.78
N ASN A 193 -4.74 13.76 -3.15
CA ASN A 193 -3.73 14.27 -2.23
C ASN A 193 -3.10 13.16 -1.36
N ASP A 194 -2.98 11.96 -1.93
CA ASP A 194 -2.44 10.79 -1.26
C ASP A 194 -0.91 10.76 -1.38
N TRP A 195 -0.28 11.46 -0.46
CA TRP A 195 1.18 11.49 -0.36
C TRP A 195 1.77 10.18 0.17
N GLY A 196 0.96 9.30 0.76
CA GLY A 196 1.37 7.98 1.24
C GLY A 196 1.82 7.12 0.07
N VAL A 197 0.94 6.94 -0.92
CA VAL A 197 1.22 6.18 -2.16
C VAL A 197 2.41 6.79 -2.91
N GLY A 198 2.51 8.12 -2.94
CA GLY A 198 3.61 8.81 -3.59
C GLY A 198 4.96 8.54 -2.91
N PHE A 199 5.06 8.64 -1.59
CA PHE A 199 6.33 8.38 -0.87
C PHE A 199 6.72 6.90 -0.93
N SER A 200 5.77 5.98 -0.75
CA SER A 200 6.07 4.54 -0.84
C SER A 200 6.54 4.14 -2.24
N THR A 201 5.91 4.66 -3.30
CA THR A 201 6.36 4.40 -4.67
C THR A 201 7.68 5.08 -4.99
N SER A 202 7.90 6.31 -4.49
CA SER A 202 9.18 7.01 -4.61
C SER A 202 10.33 6.18 -4.01
N PHE A 203 10.12 5.59 -2.83
CA PHE A 203 11.11 4.72 -2.19
C PHE A 203 11.39 3.45 -3.01
N LEU A 204 10.36 2.81 -3.55
CA LEU A 204 10.53 1.62 -4.40
C LEU A 204 11.27 1.94 -5.70
N MET A 205 11.03 3.11 -6.30
CA MET A 205 11.78 3.57 -7.47
C MET A 205 13.23 3.93 -7.14
N PHE A 206 13.49 4.49 -5.96
CA PHE A 206 14.86 4.66 -5.46
C PHE A 206 15.57 3.30 -5.31
N ALA A 207 14.88 2.31 -4.72
CA ALA A 207 15.39 0.96 -4.57
C ALA A 207 15.67 0.28 -5.92
N LEU A 208 14.79 0.47 -6.92
CA LEU A 208 15.00 0.01 -8.29
C LEU A 208 16.22 0.68 -8.92
N GLY A 209 16.31 2.01 -8.85
CA GLY A 209 17.45 2.77 -9.37
C GLY A 209 18.77 2.27 -8.82
N TRP A 210 18.84 2.10 -7.49
CA TRP A 210 20.03 1.53 -6.83
C TRP A 210 20.34 0.11 -7.29
N GLY A 211 19.32 -0.76 -7.40
CA GLY A 211 19.48 -2.13 -7.87
C GLY A 211 20.03 -2.20 -9.31
N GLN A 212 19.62 -1.26 -10.17
CA GLN A 212 20.02 -1.23 -11.57
C GLN A 212 21.40 -0.59 -11.81
N LEU A 213 21.94 0.20 -10.87
CA LEU A 213 23.32 0.72 -10.97
C LEU A 213 24.36 -0.42 -11.09
N GLY A 214 24.06 -1.60 -10.53
CA GLY A 214 24.94 -2.78 -10.58
C GLY A 214 24.79 -3.66 -11.83
N THR A 215 23.76 -3.48 -12.67
CA THR A 215 23.35 -4.47 -13.70
C THR A 215 23.63 -4.06 -15.16
N LYS A 216 24.67 -3.25 -15.36
CA LYS A 216 25.27 -2.75 -16.63
C LYS A 216 24.88 -1.32 -17.01
N VAL A 217 25.92 -0.54 -17.37
CA VAL A 217 25.94 0.92 -17.60
C VAL A 217 25.05 1.39 -18.78
N PHE A 218 24.76 0.53 -19.76
CA PHE A 218 23.99 0.89 -20.96
C PHE A 218 22.46 0.79 -20.82
N ALA A 219 21.93 0.70 -19.60
CA ALA A 219 20.49 0.65 -19.35
C ALA A 219 19.99 1.98 -18.77
N LEU A 220 19.10 2.68 -19.46
CA LEU A 220 18.50 3.96 -19.00
C LEU A 220 17.59 3.80 -17.77
N GLN A 221 17.22 2.56 -17.44
CA GLN A 221 16.30 2.20 -16.37
C GLN A 221 16.63 2.85 -15.03
N TRP A 222 17.91 2.90 -14.63
CA TRP A 222 18.31 3.49 -13.35
C TRP A 222 18.10 5.01 -13.31
N ILE A 223 18.35 5.71 -14.43
CA ILE A 223 18.14 7.16 -14.55
C ILE A 223 16.65 7.44 -14.40
N PHE A 224 15.81 6.72 -15.14
CA PHE A 224 14.36 6.88 -15.07
C PHE A 224 13.84 6.60 -13.67
N ALA A 225 14.32 5.55 -13.02
CA ALA A 225 13.92 5.22 -11.65
C ALA A 225 14.26 6.35 -10.65
N PHE A 226 15.47 6.93 -10.71
CA PHE A 226 15.83 8.05 -9.83
C PHE A 226 15.05 9.32 -10.15
N VAL A 227 14.81 9.62 -11.43
CA VAL A 227 13.99 10.77 -11.84
C VAL A 227 12.57 10.63 -11.29
N ILE A 228 11.94 9.46 -11.48
CA ILE A 228 10.60 9.18 -10.97
C ILE A 228 10.57 9.26 -9.44
N SER A 229 11.56 8.67 -8.77
CA SER A 229 11.70 8.75 -7.32
C SER A 229 11.78 10.19 -6.83
N GLY A 230 12.62 11.02 -7.43
CA GLY A 230 12.79 12.43 -7.08
C GLY A 230 11.52 13.26 -7.30
N ILE A 231 10.87 13.10 -8.46
CA ILE A 231 9.61 13.79 -8.77
C ILE A 231 8.53 13.44 -7.74
N LEU A 232 8.32 12.13 -7.48
CA LEU A 232 7.32 11.69 -6.51
C LEU A 232 7.65 12.14 -5.09
N ALA A 233 8.91 12.13 -4.67
CA ALA A 233 9.30 12.60 -3.34
C ALA A 233 8.96 14.08 -3.15
N VAL A 234 9.33 14.93 -4.11
CA VAL A 234 9.05 16.37 -4.05
C VAL A 234 7.55 16.62 -4.12
N TRP A 235 6.83 15.95 -5.02
CA TRP A 235 5.39 16.13 -5.16
C TRP A 235 4.63 15.65 -3.92
N SER A 236 4.98 14.49 -3.36
CA SER A 236 4.44 14.02 -2.08
C SER A 236 4.68 15.01 -0.94
N PHE A 237 5.88 15.59 -0.86
CA PHE A 237 6.19 16.58 0.15
C PHE A 237 5.33 17.84 0.02
N ILE A 238 5.16 18.34 -1.20
CA ILE A 238 4.27 19.48 -1.48
C ILE A 238 2.82 19.13 -1.13
N ALA A 239 2.32 17.95 -1.55
CA ALA A 239 0.97 17.49 -1.26
C ALA A 239 0.71 17.32 0.25
N MET A 240 1.71 16.88 1.00
CA MET A 240 1.65 16.80 2.46
C MET A 240 1.48 18.20 3.07
N ILE A 241 2.31 19.17 2.69
CA ILE A 241 2.24 20.54 3.24
C ILE A 241 0.93 21.23 2.85
N VAL A 242 0.59 21.23 1.55
CA VAL A 242 -0.61 21.90 1.02
C VAL A 242 -1.88 21.24 1.55
N GLY A 243 -1.90 19.90 1.63
CA GLY A 243 -3.01 19.15 2.20
C GLY A 243 -3.25 19.46 3.67
N SER A 244 -2.19 19.53 4.48
CA SER A 244 -2.28 19.94 5.88
C SER A 244 -2.76 21.39 6.04
N ALA A 245 -2.32 22.31 5.18
CA ALA A 245 -2.77 23.70 5.20
C ALA A 245 -4.28 23.84 4.89
N ARG A 246 -4.79 23.15 3.87
CA ARG A 246 -6.22 23.14 3.52
C ARG A 246 -7.11 22.59 4.63
N GLN A 247 -6.61 21.63 5.39
CA GLN A 247 -7.32 21.09 6.55
C GLN A 247 -7.46 22.12 7.68
N TYR A 248 -6.42 22.93 7.89
CA TYR A 248 -6.44 23.99 8.91
C TYR A 248 -7.42 25.12 8.56
N THR A 249 -7.58 25.44 7.28
CA THR A 249 -8.51 26.47 6.80
C THR A 249 -9.97 26.01 6.72
N GLY A 250 -10.27 24.75 7.04
CA GLY A 250 -11.64 24.22 7.05
C GLY A 250 -12.24 23.96 5.67
N GLU A 251 -11.46 24.09 4.59
CA GLU A 251 -11.88 23.82 3.22
C GLU A 251 -11.80 22.32 2.92
N ASN A 252 -12.71 21.52 3.50
CA ASN A 252 -12.91 20.13 3.09
C ASN A 252 -14.36 19.90 2.69
N ALA A 253 -14.57 19.24 1.55
CA ALA A 253 -15.88 18.69 1.19
C ALA A 253 -16.30 17.62 2.22
N PRO A 254 -17.56 17.61 2.70
CA PRO A 254 -17.99 16.72 3.77
C PRO A 254 -18.30 15.32 3.23
N LEU A 255 -17.54 14.28 3.62
CA LEU A 255 -17.88 12.85 3.48
C LEU A 255 -17.03 12.03 4.49
N LEU A 256 -17.52 11.13 5.34
CA LEU A 256 -18.83 10.50 5.50
C LEU A 256 -19.61 11.12 6.68
N ILE A 257 -20.88 11.42 6.44
CA ILE A 257 -21.88 11.53 7.49
C ILE A 257 -22.02 10.13 8.09
N VAL A 258 -21.49 9.92 9.29
CA VAL A 258 -22.20 9.04 10.23
C VAL A 258 -23.35 9.90 10.70
N GLU A 259 -24.57 9.58 10.29
CA GLU A 259 -25.74 10.21 10.89
C GLU A 259 -25.66 9.88 12.39
N GLU A 260 -25.28 10.88 13.19
CA GLU A 260 -25.63 10.89 14.60
C GLU A 260 -27.15 10.94 14.65
N GLY A 261 -27.76 9.76 14.65
CA GLY A 261 -29.05 9.60 15.27
C GLY A 261 -28.90 10.02 16.73
N ASN A 262 -29.41 11.21 17.04
CA ASN A 262 -29.97 11.66 18.32
C ASN A 262 -29.59 13.11 18.62
N ASN A 263 -30.47 14.03 18.27
CA ASN A 263 -30.85 15.14 19.16
C ASN A 263 -32.22 15.64 18.76
N GLY A 264 -33.24 15.00 19.35
CA GLY A 264 -34.55 15.60 19.49
C GLY A 264 -34.43 16.89 20.29
N GLY A 265 -34.31 18.01 19.58
CA GLY A 265 -34.49 19.34 20.12
C GLY A 265 -35.96 19.62 20.36
N VAL A 266 -36.51 19.09 21.45
CA VAL A 266 -37.72 19.64 22.06
C VAL A 266 -37.29 20.95 22.72
N ASP A 267 -37.75 22.08 22.19
CA ASP A 267 -37.70 23.39 22.82
C ASP A 267 -38.92 23.51 23.75
N PRO A 268 -38.79 23.43 25.09
CA PRO A 268 -39.86 23.83 25.97
C PRO A 268 -39.69 25.32 26.25
N ARG A 269 -40.34 26.17 25.44
CA ARG A 269 -40.60 27.55 25.87
C ARG A 269 -41.63 27.49 27.00
N PRO A 270 -41.35 28.07 28.18
CA PRO A 270 -42.39 28.30 29.16
C PRO A 270 -43.30 29.42 28.66
N SER A 271 -44.58 29.08 28.48
CA SER A 271 -45.66 30.06 28.36
C SER A 271 -45.76 30.84 29.67
N ASN A 272 -45.41 32.12 29.65
CA ASN A 272 -45.75 33.05 30.73
C ASN A 272 -46.53 34.23 30.13
N ALA A 273 -47.74 34.39 30.69
CA ALA A 273 -48.63 35.55 30.83
C ALA A 273 -48.38 36.80 29.98
#